data_AF-A0A8C2X635-F1
#
_entry.id   AF-A0A8C2X635-F1
#
_cell.length_a   1.000
_cell.length_b   1.000
_cell.length_c   1.000
_cell.angle_alpha   90.00
_cell.angle_beta   90.00
_cell.angle_gamma   90.00
#
_symmetry.space_group_name_H-M   'P 1'
#
loop_
_entity.id
_entity.type
_entity.pdbx_description
1 polymer ?
#
loop_
_entity_poly.entity_id
_entity_poly.type
_entity_poly.pdbx_seq_one_letter_code
_entity_poly.pdbx_strand_id
1 'polypeptide(L)'
;MLSIDFLDDVRRMNKRQLYYQVLNFGMIVSSALMIWKGLMVVTGSESPIVVVLSGSMEPAFHRGDLLFLTNRVEDPIRVGEIVVFRIEGREIPIVHRVLKIHEKENGDIKFLTKGDNNAGVSALFVPYIGIVTILMNDYPKFKYAVLFLLGLFVLVHRE
;
A
#
# COMPACT_ATOMS: atom_id res chain seq x y z
N MET A 1 19.58 -30.80 2.16
CA MET A 1 20.06 -30.85 3.56
C MET A 1 19.01 -30.27 4.50
N LEU A 2 18.60 -28.99 4.34
CA LEU A 2 17.56 -28.32 5.14
C LEU A 2 16.19 -29.04 5.29
N SER A 3 15.71 -29.78 4.28
CA SER A 3 14.40 -30.43 4.36
C SER A 3 14.40 -31.76 5.12
N ILE A 4 15.54 -32.44 5.22
CA ILE A 4 15.64 -33.77 5.85
C ILE A 4 15.80 -33.61 7.37
N ASP A 5 16.62 -32.67 7.81
CA ASP A 5 16.81 -32.34 9.22
C ASP A 5 15.51 -31.85 9.88
N PHE A 6 14.72 -31.05 9.17
CA PHE A 6 13.40 -30.59 9.63
C PHE A 6 12.41 -31.75 9.81
N LEU A 7 12.38 -32.70 8.88
CA LEU A 7 11.47 -33.86 8.94
C LEU A 7 11.85 -34.82 10.08
N ASP A 8 13.15 -34.99 10.34
CA ASP A 8 13.65 -35.81 11.43
C ASP A 8 13.39 -35.17 12.81
N ASP A 9 13.51 -33.85 12.93
CA ASP A 9 13.12 -33.11 14.15
C ASP A 9 11.62 -33.20 14.41
N VAL A 10 10.77 -32.96 13.40
CA VAL A 10 9.32 -33.07 13.53
C VAL A 10 8.89 -34.48 13.96
N ARG A 11 9.59 -35.52 13.49
CA ARG A 11 9.30 -36.92 13.82
C ARG A 11 9.72 -37.30 15.24
N ARG A 12 10.73 -36.63 15.81
CA ARG A 12 11.22 -36.86 17.19
C ARG A 12 10.42 -36.13 18.26
N MET A 13 9.54 -35.22 17.88
CA MET A 13 8.76 -34.41 18.81
C MET A 13 7.61 -35.17 19.46
N ASN A 14 7.42 -34.94 20.76
CA ASN A 14 6.23 -35.41 21.46
C ASN A 14 4.96 -34.74 20.90
N LYS A 15 3.84 -35.47 20.83
CA LYS A 15 2.55 -34.94 20.31
C LYS A 15 2.14 -33.58 20.92
N ARG A 16 2.46 -33.37 22.21
CA ARG A 16 2.23 -32.09 22.90
C ARG A 16 3.15 -30.97 22.38
N GLN A 17 4.42 -31.26 22.15
CA GLN A 17 5.38 -30.28 21.60
C GLN A 17 5.02 -29.90 20.16
N LEU A 18 4.59 -30.88 19.35
CA LEU A 18 4.11 -30.63 17.99
C LEU A 18 2.90 -29.69 18.00
N TYR A 19 1.94 -29.91 18.91
CA TYR A 19 0.77 -29.04 19.07
C TYR A 19 1.15 -27.60 19.44
N TYR A 20 2.08 -27.40 20.39
CA TYR A 20 2.56 -26.07 20.76
C TYR A 20 3.30 -25.36 19.62
N GLN A 21 4.11 -26.08 18.83
CA GLN A 21 4.77 -25.49 17.65
C GLN A 21 3.76 -25.06 16.59
N VAL A 22 2.77 -25.90 16.30
CA VAL A 22 1.70 -25.57 15.35
C VAL A 22 0.89 -24.37 15.84
N LEU A 23 0.54 -24.33 17.13
CA LEU A 23 -0.14 -23.18 17.73
C LEU A 23 0.69 -21.89 17.65
N ASN A 24 1.97 -21.94 18.01
CA ASN A 24 2.86 -20.78 17.92
C ASN A 24 2.99 -20.27 16.49
N PHE A 25 3.18 -21.19 15.53
CA PHE A 25 3.21 -20.83 14.11
C PHE A 25 1.87 -20.21 13.67
N GLY A 26 0.75 -20.80 14.07
CA GLY A 26 -0.58 -20.27 13.81
C GLY A 26 -0.78 -18.87 14.40
N MET A 27 -0.30 -18.61 15.61
CA MET A 27 -0.34 -17.29 16.24
C MET A 27 0.51 -16.26 15.49
N ILE A 28 1.72 -16.61 15.05
CA ILE A 28 2.58 -15.72 14.25
C ILE A 28 1.87 -15.36 12.93
N VAL A 29 1.40 -16.36 12.18
CA VAL A 29 0.71 -16.12 10.90
C VAL A 29 -0.57 -15.30 11.11
N SER A 30 -1.36 -15.63 12.13
CA SER A 30 -2.58 -14.88 12.48
C SER A 30 -2.25 -13.42 12.80
N SER A 31 -1.22 -13.17 13.62
CA SER A 31 -0.81 -11.80 13.97
C SER A 31 -0.40 -10.98 12.75
N ALA A 32 0.35 -11.57 11.81
CA ALA A 32 0.73 -10.90 10.57
C ALA A 32 -0.50 -10.55 9.71
N LEU A 33 -1.46 -11.47 9.58
CA LEU A 33 -2.71 -11.24 8.86
C LEU A 33 -3.59 -10.19 9.54
N MET A 34 -3.62 -10.16 10.88
CA MET A 34 -4.34 -9.15 11.66
C MET A 34 -3.75 -7.76 11.45
N ILE A 35 -2.42 -7.62 11.40
CA ILE A 35 -1.76 -6.35 11.10
C ILE A 35 -2.15 -5.87 9.70
N TRP A 36 -2.11 -6.75 8.70
CA TRP A 36 -2.48 -6.41 7.32
C TRP A 36 -3.97 -6.00 7.21
N LYS A 37 -4.87 -6.77 7.84
CA LYS A 37 -6.31 -6.45 7.87
C LYS A 37 -6.61 -5.18 8.65
N GLY A 38 -5.92 -4.95 9.76
CA GLY A 38 -6.01 -3.69 10.52
C GLY A 38 -5.62 -2.50 9.65
N LEU A 39 -4.54 -2.60 8.87
CA LEU A 39 -4.10 -1.54 7.97
C LEU A 39 -5.13 -1.25 6.87
N MET A 40 -5.75 -2.28 6.29
CA MET A 40 -6.86 -2.09 5.32
C MET A 40 -8.05 -1.36 5.93
N VAL A 41 -8.43 -1.68 7.17
CA VAL A 41 -9.55 -1.01 7.86
C VAL A 41 -9.21 0.45 8.19
N VAL A 42 -8.00 0.71 8.71
CA VAL A 42 -7.56 2.06 9.09
C VAL A 42 -7.45 2.98 7.87
N THR A 43 -6.91 2.47 6.76
CA THR A 43 -6.73 3.25 5.54
C THR A 43 -7.99 3.36 4.70
N GLY A 44 -8.98 2.47 4.91
CA GLY A 44 -10.17 2.33 4.08
C GLY A 44 -9.90 1.78 2.69
N SER A 45 -8.67 1.34 2.41
CA SER A 45 -8.25 0.88 1.08
C SER A 45 -8.03 -0.64 1.06
N GLU A 46 -8.42 -1.28 -0.05
CA GLU A 46 -8.13 -2.71 -0.29
C GLU A 46 -6.63 -2.98 -0.43
N SER A 47 -5.83 -1.94 -0.72
CA SER A 47 -4.41 -2.05 -1.00
C SER A 47 -3.66 -0.88 -0.36
N PRO A 48 -3.46 -0.89 0.97
CA PRO A 48 -2.88 0.23 1.70
C PRO A 48 -1.44 0.55 1.30
N ILE A 49 -0.71 -0.41 0.72
CA ILE A 49 0.67 -0.27 0.28
C ILE A 49 0.78 -0.82 -1.14
N VAL A 50 1.25 0.01 -2.07
CA VAL A 50 1.53 -0.38 -3.46
C VAL A 50 2.90 0.11 -3.89
N VAL A 51 3.49 -0.50 -4.91
CA VAL A 51 4.81 -0.10 -5.44
C VAL A 51 4.66 0.49 -6.83
N VAL A 52 5.45 1.53 -7.13
CA VAL A 52 5.49 2.15 -8.44
C VAL A 52 6.25 1.26 -9.43
N LEU A 53 5.52 0.73 -10.41
CA LEU A 53 6.07 -0.17 -11.43
C LEU A 53 6.58 0.56 -12.68
N SER A 54 6.19 1.82 -12.89
CA SER A 54 6.46 2.57 -14.12
C SER A 54 6.91 4.01 -13.84
N GLY A 55 7.63 4.62 -14.79
CA GLY A 55 8.12 6.00 -14.69
C GLY A 55 7.15 7.06 -15.24
N SER A 56 5.85 6.75 -15.32
CA SER A 56 4.84 7.68 -15.88
C SER A 56 4.61 8.92 -15.00
N MET A 57 4.99 8.85 -13.73
CA MET A 57 4.81 9.90 -12.73
C MET A 57 6.13 10.61 -12.36
N GLU A 58 7.21 10.41 -13.13
CA GLU A 58 8.45 11.16 -12.90
C GLU A 58 8.21 12.66 -13.21
N PRO A 59 8.74 13.60 -12.40
CA PRO A 59 9.68 13.42 -11.28
C PRO A 59 9.04 13.19 -9.90
N ALA A 60 7.72 13.15 -9.79
CA ALA A 60 7.03 13.02 -8.50
C ALA A 60 7.24 11.64 -7.85
N PHE A 61 7.25 10.57 -8.65
CA PHE A 61 7.57 9.22 -8.21
C PHE A 61 8.51 8.52 -9.17
N HIS A 62 9.40 7.71 -8.62
CA HIS A 62 10.33 6.86 -9.33
C HIS A 62 9.93 5.39 -9.22
N ARG A 63 10.42 4.57 -10.16
CA ARG A 63 10.21 3.12 -10.12
C ARG A 63 10.79 2.55 -8.83
N GLY A 64 9.99 1.74 -8.13
CA GLY A 64 10.36 1.15 -6.84
C GLY A 64 9.89 1.95 -5.63
N ASP A 65 9.32 3.16 -5.80
CA ASP A 65 8.75 3.91 -4.70
C ASP A 65 7.55 3.17 -4.10
N LEU A 66 7.46 3.13 -2.76
CA LEU A 66 6.29 2.65 -2.05
C LEU A 66 5.30 3.79 -1.87
N LEU A 67 4.07 3.57 -2.31
CA LEU A 67 2.94 4.46 -2.12
C LEU A 67 2.03 3.91 -1.04
N PHE A 68 1.64 4.78 -0.12
CA PHE A 68 0.61 4.48 0.86
C PHE A 68 -0.72 5.00 0.35
N LEU A 69 -1.71 4.11 0.23
CA LEU A 69 -3.03 4.48 -0.23
C LEU A 69 -3.95 4.67 0.98
N THR A 70 -4.72 5.75 0.94
CA THR A 70 -5.84 5.94 1.86
C THR A 70 -7.08 6.30 1.07
N ASN A 71 -8.19 5.71 1.47
CA ASN A 71 -9.48 5.96 0.88
C ASN A 71 -10.38 6.59 1.95
N ARG A 72 -10.18 7.89 2.17
CA ARG A 72 -11.03 8.67 3.07
C ARG A 72 -12.21 9.20 2.27
N VAL A 73 -13.40 8.72 2.57
CA VAL A 73 -14.65 9.09 1.89
C VAL A 73 -15.03 10.55 2.14
N GLU A 74 -14.53 11.15 3.23
CA GLU A 74 -14.89 12.49 3.67
C GLU A 74 -14.14 13.63 2.95
N ASP A 75 -13.03 13.37 2.26
CA ASP A 75 -12.28 14.41 1.53
C ASP A 75 -12.54 14.29 0.03
N PRO A 76 -13.29 15.23 -0.58
CA PRO A 76 -13.55 15.18 -2.01
C PRO A 76 -12.25 15.39 -2.78
N ILE A 77 -12.03 14.53 -3.78
CA ILE A 77 -10.84 14.59 -4.67
C ILE A 77 -10.74 15.97 -5.30
N ARG A 78 -9.56 16.58 -5.26
CA ARG A 78 -9.31 17.91 -5.82
C ARG A 78 -8.41 17.86 -7.05
N VAL A 79 -8.48 18.92 -7.84
CA VAL A 79 -7.54 19.12 -8.94
C VAL A 79 -6.12 19.29 -8.37
N GLY A 80 -5.16 18.53 -8.92
CA GLY A 80 -3.77 18.50 -8.51
C GLY A 80 -3.39 17.27 -7.68
N GLU A 81 -4.36 16.53 -7.14
CA GLU A 81 -4.13 15.33 -6.35
C GLU A 81 -3.70 14.14 -7.19
N ILE A 82 -2.99 13.21 -6.56
CA ILE A 82 -2.55 11.97 -7.19
C ILE A 82 -3.48 10.86 -6.71
N VAL A 83 -4.16 10.23 -7.67
CA VAL A 83 -5.16 9.21 -7.40
C VAL A 83 -4.74 7.87 -7.99
N VAL A 84 -5.17 6.80 -7.33
CA VAL A 84 -5.02 5.43 -7.81
C VAL A 84 -6.37 4.86 -8.17
N PHE A 85 -6.46 4.36 -9.39
CA PHE A 85 -7.67 3.72 -9.89
C PHE A 85 -7.34 2.42 -10.61
N ARG A 86 -8.32 1.52 -10.66
CA ARG A 86 -8.24 0.26 -11.41
C ARG A 86 -9.21 0.33 -12.57
N ILE A 87 -8.68 0.06 -13.76
CA ILE A 87 -9.49 -0.04 -14.97
C ILE A 87 -10.06 -1.44 -15.04
N GLU A 88 -11.34 -1.57 -15.39
CA GLU A 88 -11.93 -2.88 -15.69
C GLU A 88 -11.15 -3.56 -16.82
N GLY A 89 -10.69 -4.79 -16.56
CA GLY A 89 -9.84 -5.54 -17.50
C GLY A 89 -8.33 -5.33 -17.32
N ARG A 90 -7.88 -4.52 -16.35
CA ARG A 90 -6.48 -4.50 -15.90
C ARG A 90 -6.37 -4.83 -14.41
N GLU A 91 -5.52 -5.79 -14.09
CA GLU A 91 -5.26 -6.19 -12.69
C GLU A 91 -4.39 -5.17 -11.95
N ILE A 92 -3.48 -4.52 -12.68
CA ILE A 92 -2.54 -3.53 -12.13
C ILE A 92 -3.20 -2.15 -12.06
N PRO A 93 -3.27 -1.52 -10.86
CA PRO A 93 -3.79 -0.17 -10.72
C PRO A 93 -2.88 0.88 -11.35
N ILE A 94 -3.47 2.01 -11.76
CA ILE A 94 -2.77 3.11 -12.43
C ILE A 94 -2.77 4.33 -11.50
N VAL A 95 -1.63 4.99 -11.45
CA VAL A 95 -1.39 6.20 -10.64
C VAL A 95 -1.25 7.38 -11.59
N HIS A 96 -2.13 8.38 -11.48
CA HIS A 96 -2.06 9.62 -12.26
C HIS A 96 -2.46 10.84 -11.41
N ARG A 97 -2.07 12.04 -11.88
CA ARG A 97 -2.50 13.32 -11.31
C ARG A 97 -3.83 13.77 -11.92
N VAL A 98 -4.75 14.25 -11.08
CA VAL A 98 -6.02 14.85 -11.48
C VAL A 98 -5.78 16.24 -12.05
N LEU A 99 -6.13 16.46 -13.31
CA LEU A 99 -6.03 17.77 -13.97
C LEU A 99 -7.34 18.53 -13.95
N LYS A 100 -8.47 17.83 -14.08
CA LYS A 100 -9.79 18.46 -14.10
C LYS A 100 -10.87 17.46 -13.70
N ILE A 101 -11.86 17.96 -13.00
CA ILE A 101 -13.06 17.21 -12.61
C ILE A 101 -14.20 17.75 -13.44
N HIS A 102 -14.90 16.88 -14.15
CA HIS A 102 -16.11 17.21 -14.87
C HIS A 102 -17.28 16.50 -14.20
N GLU A 103 -18.16 17.26 -13.58
CA GLU A 103 -19.43 16.78 -13.06
C GLU A 103 -20.48 16.96 -14.15
N LYS A 104 -21.10 15.88 -14.60
CA LYS A 104 -22.25 15.96 -15.51
C LYS A 104 -23.52 16.21 -14.72
N GLU A 105 -24.51 16.84 -15.36
CA GLU A 105 -25.85 17.09 -14.79
C GLU A 105 -26.57 15.82 -14.32
N ASN A 106 -26.17 14.64 -14.80
CA ASN A 106 -26.70 13.34 -14.35
C ASN A 106 -26.08 12.82 -13.03
N GLY A 107 -25.17 13.56 -12.40
CA GLY A 107 -24.43 13.14 -11.20
C GLY A 107 -23.18 12.28 -11.48
N ASP A 108 -22.87 12.06 -12.76
CA ASP A 108 -21.68 11.31 -13.19
C ASP A 108 -20.42 12.18 -13.08
N ILE A 109 -19.47 11.78 -12.23
CA ILE A 109 -18.17 12.46 -12.07
C ILE A 109 -17.14 11.81 -12.99
N LYS A 110 -16.57 12.61 -13.90
CA LYS A 110 -15.49 12.20 -14.80
C LYS A 110 -14.18 12.88 -14.42
N PHE A 111 -13.16 12.09 -14.15
CA PHE A 111 -11.83 12.58 -13.85
C PHE A 111 -10.97 12.63 -15.12
N LEU A 112 -10.38 13.80 -15.38
CA LEU A 112 -9.34 13.97 -16.36
C LEU A 112 -8.00 13.82 -15.65
N THR A 113 -7.28 12.74 -15.93
CA THR A 113 -6.02 12.42 -15.27
C THR A 113 -4.87 12.34 -16.25
N LYS A 114 -3.66 12.59 -15.79
CA LYS A 114 -2.43 12.55 -16.59
C LYS A 114 -1.26 12.07 -15.74
N GLY A 115 -0.38 11.26 -16.33
CA GLY A 115 0.92 10.96 -15.74
C GLY A 115 1.87 12.14 -15.92
N ASP A 116 2.61 12.52 -14.89
CA ASP A 116 3.49 13.70 -14.91
C ASP A 116 4.53 13.66 -16.04
N ASN A 117 5.00 12.48 -16.42
CA ASN A 117 5.96 12.23 -17.50
C ASN A 117 5.31 11.82 -18.84
N ASN A 118 3.98 11.68 -18.91
CA ASN A 118 3.30 11.28 -20.13
C ASN A 118 2.76 12.52 -20.87
N ALA A 119 2.87 12.59 -22.20
CA ALA A 119 2.26 13.68 -22.96
C ALA A 119 0.73 13.53 -23.06
N GLY A 120 0.23 12.27 -23.08
CA GLY A 120 -1.17 11.95 -23.27
C GLY A 120 -2.04 12.19 -22.03
N VAL A 121 -3.22 12.79 -22.24
CA VAL A 121 -4.25 12.93 -21.21
C VAL A 121 -5.21 11.74 -21.30
N SER A 122 -5.51 11.10 -20.17
CA SER A 122 -6.46 9.99 -20.10
C SER A 122 -7.72 10.45 -19.37
N ALA A 123 -8.83 10.49 -20.11
CA ALA A 123 -10.14 10.77 -19.54
C ALA A 123 -10.79 9.44 -19.16
N LEU A 124 -10.98 9.20 -17.87
CA LEU A 124 -11.35 7.88 -17.39
C LEU A 124 -12.54 7.95 -16.44
N PHE A 125 -13.45 7.01 -16.64
CA PHE A 125 -14.53 6.70 -15.72
C PHE A 125 -14.07 5.48 -14.94
N VAL A 126 -13.83 5.62 -13.64
CA VAL A 126 -13.18 4.54 -12.89
C VAL A 126 -13.74 4.38 -11.49
N PRO A 127 -13.90 3.12 -11.02
CA PRO A 127 -14.00 2.84 -9.61
C PRO A 127 -12.70 3.26 -8.93
N TYR A 128 -12.83 4.21 -8.02
CA TYR A 128 -11.74 4.78 -7.25
C TYR A 128 -11.33 3.81 -6.13
N ILE A 129 -10.03 3.51 -6.01
CA ILE A 129 -9.50 2.59 -4.98
C ILE A 129 -8.91 3.36 -3.79
N GLY A 130 -8.38 4.56 -4.04
CA GLY A 130 -7.77 5.38 -3.01
C GLY A 130 -6.95 6.54 -3.58
N ILE A 131 -6.70 7.54 -2.73
CA ILE A 131 -5.81 8.66 -2.99
C ILE A 131 -4.41 8.21 -2.58
N VAL A 132 -3.41 8.58 -3.39
CA VAL A 132 -2.02 8.48 -2.95
C VAL A 132 -1.79 9.60 -1.94
N THR A 133 -1.88 9.26 -0.66
CA THR A 133 -1.35 10.15 0.37
C THR A 133 0.13 9.82 0.48
N ILE A 134 0.96 10.77 0.09
CA ILE A 134 2.37 10.69 0.43
C ILE A 134 2.42 10.97 1.94
N LEU A 135 2.21 9.93 2.76
CA LEU A 135 2.08 10.03 4.21
C LEU A 135 3.28 10.80 4.82
N MET A 136 4.46 10.64 4.22
CA MET A 136 5.70 11.33 4.59
C MET A 136 5.80 12.80 4.15
N ASN A 137 5.04 13.23 3.14
CA ASN A 137 4.96 14.62 2.70
C ASN A 137 3.86 15.38 3.44
N ASP A 138 2.68 14.78 3.57
CA ASP A 138 1.51 15.42 4.17
C ASP A 138 1.61 15.49 5.71
N TYR A 139 2.31 14.53 6.32
CA TYR A 139 2.62 14.54 7.75
C TYR A 139 4.14 14.54 7.98
N PRO A 140 4.82 15.71 7.83
CA PRO A 140 6.26 15.80 8.04
C PRO A 140 6.67 15.34 9.45
N LYS A 141 5.80 15.54 10.45
CA LYS A 141 5.99 15.04 11.82
C LYS A 141 6.12 13.52 11.88
N PHE A 142 5.32 12.79 11.08
CA PHE A 142 5.38 11.32 11.02
C PHE A 142 6.68 10.83 10.39
N LYS A 143 7.14 11.49 9.31
CA LYS A 143 8.44 11.23 8.69
C LYS A 143 9.58 11.35 9.71
N TYR A 144 9.63 12.44 10.46
CA TYR A 144 10.68 12.64 11.47
C TYR A 144 10.57 11.63 12.64
N ALA A 145 9.35 11.26 13.05
CA ALA A 145 9.16 10.24 14.09
C ALA A 145 9.67 8.85 13.67
N VAL A 146 9.38 8.43 12.44
CA VAL A 146 9.88 7.15 11.88
C VAL A 146 11.41 7.17 11.76
N LEU A 147 11.99 8.27 11.26
CA LEU A 147 13.45 8.41 11.17
C LEU A 147 14.12 8.40 12.55
N PHE A 148 13.50 9.04 13.55
CA PHE A 148 14.00 9.04 14.92
C PHE A 148 13.96 7.63 15.53
N LEU A 149 12.84 6.90 15.37
CA LEU A 149 12.71 5.52 15.83
C LEU A 149 13.68 4.58 15.13
N LEU A 150 13.86 4.69 13.81
CA LEU A 150 14.85 3.91 13.06
C LEU A 150 16.28 4.25 13.50
N GLY A 151 16.61 5.53 13.68
CA GLY A 151 17.90 5.96 14.20
C GLY A 151 18.17 5.39 15.60
N LEU A 152 17.17 5.42 16.48
CA LEU A 152 17.25 4.87 17.82
C LEU A 152 17.36 3.33 17.79
N PHE A 153 16.59 2.66 16.94
CA PHE A 153 16.68 1.21 16.76
C PHE A 153 18.07 0.79 16.27
N VAL A 154 18.61 1.48 15.26
CA VAL A 154 19.97 1.23 14.75
C VAL A 154 21.00 1.49 15.84
N LEU A 155 20.86 2.54 16.65
CA LEU A 155 21.77 2.80 17.77
C LEU A 155 21.71 1.72 18.85
N VAL A 156 20.53 1.19 19.15
CA VAL A 156 20.31 0.15 20.17
C VAL A 156 20.74 -1.24 19.68
N HIS A 157 20.59 -1.54 18.38
CA HIS A 157 21.01 -2.81 17.76
C HIS A 157 22.41 -2.74 17.14
N ARG A 158 23.17 -1.67 17.41
CA ARG A 158 24.58 -1.59 17.05
C ARG A 158 25.43 -2.27 18.13
N GLU A 159 25.21 -3.57 18.31
CA GLU A 159 26.10 -4.51 19.02
C GLU A 159 26.28 -5.76 18.16
#